data_AF-A0AAX2J121-F1
#
_entry.id   AF-A0AAX2J121-F1
#
_cell.length_a   1.000
_cell.length_b   1.000
_cell.length_c   1.000
_cell.angle_alpha   90.00
_cell.angle_beta   90.00
_cell.angle_gamma   90.00
#
_symmetry.space_group_name_H-M   'P 1'
#
loop_
_entity.id
_entity.type
_entity.pdbx_description
1 polymer ?
#
loop_
_entity_poly.entity_id
_entity_poly.type
_entity_poly.pdbx_seq_one_letter_code
_entity_poly.pdbx_strand_id
1 'polypeptide(L)' 'MHCNYPRGVHVCAYSRYRLGHWEYVREHCRSYPRQLTLF' A
#
# COMPACT_ATOMS: atom_id res chain seq x y z
N MET A 1 -11.24 8.30 3.80
CA MET A 1 -10.87 6.94 4.26
C MET A 1 -10.25 7.07 5.64
N HIS A 2 -10.80 6.42 6.67
CA HIS A 2 -10.13 6.32 7.97
C HIS A 2 -9.32 5.04 8.00
N CYS A 3 -8.00 5.14 8.20
CA CYS A 3 -7.16 3.97 8.42
C CYS A 3 -7.32 3.54 9.88
N ASN A 4 -7.71 2.28 10.11
CA ASN A 4 -7.93 1.77 11.46
C ASN A 4 -6.62 1.76 12.26
N TYR A 5 -6.55 2.59 13.30
CA TYR A 5 -5.51 2.58 14.32
C TYR A 5 -5.56 1.23 15.07
N PRO A 6 -4.43 0.59 15.43
CA PRO A 6 -3.07 1.12 15.49
C PRO A 6 -2.14 0.83 14.30
N ARG A 7 -2.58 0.12 13.26
CA ARG A 7 -1.66 -0.39 12.20
C ARG A 7 -2.11 -0.16 10.76
N GLY A 8 -2.94 0.85 10.52
CA GLY A 8 -3.30 1.29 9.18
C GLY A 8 -2.31 2.32 8.64
N VAL A 9 -1.67 2.03 7.50
CA VAL A 9 -0.86 2.99 6.74
C VAL A 9 -1.73 3.59 5.64
N HIS A 10 -1.88 4.91 5.66
CA HIS A 10 -2.48 5.65 4.55
C HIS A 10 -1.48 5.74 3.41
N VAL A 11 -1.90 5.32 2.22
CA VAL A 11 -1.09 5.35 1.00
C VAL A 11 -1.79 6.27 0.01
N CYS A 12 -1.13 7.39 -0.31
CA CYS A 12 -1.59 8.32 -1.34
C CYS A 12 -1.70 7.64 -2.71
N ALA A 13 -2.47 8.22 -3.62
CA ALA A 13 -2.54 7.72 -4.99
C ALA A 13 -1.17 7.85 -5.69
N TYR A 14 -0.78 6.84 -6.47
CA TYR A 14 0.47 6.82 -7.22
C TYR A 14 0.39 5.91 -8.45
N SER A 15 1.23 6.19 -9.44
CA SER A 15 1.41 5.31 -10.60
C SER A 15 2.53 4.32 -10.32
N ARG A 16 2.32 3.04 -10.64
CA ARG A 16 3.36 2.00 -10.57
C ARG A 16 3.47 1.25 -11.88
N TYR A 17 4.66 0.81 -12.23
CA TYR A 17 4.88 -0.07 -13.36
C TYR A 17 4.95 -1.52 -12.88
N ARG A 18 4.09 -2.40 -13.42
CA ARG A 18 4.05 -3.82 -13.04
C ARG A 18 3.74 -4.66 -14.27
N LEU A 19 4.46 -5.76 -14.45
CA LEU A 19 4.27 -6.71 -15.56
C LEU A 19 4.19 -6.06 -16.96
N GLY A 20 4.98 -5.01 -17.20
CA GLY A 20 5.00 -4.33 -18.51
C GLY A 20 3.95 -3.24 -18.71
N HIS A 21 3.16 -2.90 -17.70
CA HIS A 21 2.10 -1.89 -17.81
C HIS A 21 2.15 -0.88 -16.66
N TRP A 22 1.73 0.36 -16.96
CA TRP A 22 1.48 1.38 -15.94
C TRP A 22 0.11 1.16 -15.32
N GLU A 23 0.09 1.00 -14.00
CA GLU A 23 -1.11 0.87 -13.19
C GLU A 23 -1.26 2.12 -12.33
N TYR A 24 -2.44 2.73 -12.36
CA TYR A 24 -2.78 3.80 -11.43
C TYR A 24 -3.37 3.21 -10.16
N VAL A 25 -2.64 3.35 -9.05
CA VAL A 25 -3.08 2.91 -7.73
C VAL A 25 -3.77 4.08 -7.04
N ARG A 26 -5.05 3.92 -6.73
CA ARG A 26 -5.82 4.92 -5.99
C ARG A 26 -5.37 4.97 -4.53
N GLU A 27 -5.70 6.10 -3.88
CA GLU A 27 -5.51 6.24 -2.44
C GLU A 27 -6.20 5.09 -1.69
N HIS A 28 -5.48 4.44 -0.78
CA HIS A 28 -5.99 3.34 0.01
C HIS A 28 -5.28 3.24 1.36
N CYS A 29 -5.95 2.63 2.33
CA CYS A 29 -5.29 2.17 3.55
C CYS A 29 -4.77 0.74 3.32
N ARG A 30 -3.56 0.44 3.79
CA ARG A 30 -3.07 -0.94 3.89
C ARG A 30 -2.57 -1.22 5.30
N SER A 31 -2.56 -2.48 5.69
CA SER A 31 -1.83 -2.88 6.90
C SER A 31 -0.35 -2.55 6.74
N TYR A 32 0.33 -2.26 7.84
CA TYR A 32 1.80 -2.27 7.81
C TYR A 32 2.26 -3.54 7.10
N PRO A 33 3.20 -3.44 6.14
CA PRO A 33 3.83 -4.64 5.64
C PRO A 33 4.33 -5.38 6.88
N ARG A 34 3.79 -6.58 7.14
CA ARG A 34 4.40 -7.49 8.11
C ARG A 34 5.85 -7.48 7.70
N GLN A 35 6.72 -7.01 8.60
CA GLN A 35 8.16 -7.09 8.42
C GLN A 35 8.37 -8.50 7.89
N LEU A 36 8.75 -8.63 6.62
CA LEU A 36 9.11 -9.92 6.06
C LEU A 36 10.34 -10.28 6.90
N THR A 37 10.13 -10.93 8.04
CA THR A 37 11.15 -11.69 8.72
C THR A 37 11.49 -12.77 7.72
N LEU A 38 12.51 -12.46 6.91
CA LEU A 38 13.36 -13.41 6.25
C LEU A 38 14.04 -14.22 7.35
N PHE A 39 13.32 -15.18 7.94
CA PHE A 39 13.86 -16.24 8.77
C PHE A 39 13.03 -17.50 8.53
#